data_AF-A0A314UPP5-F1
#
_entry.id   AF-A0A314UPP5-F1
#
_cell.length_a   1.000
_cell.length_b   1.000
_cell.length_c   1.000
_cell.angle_alpha   90.00
_cell.angle_beta   90.00
_cell.angle_gamma   90.00
#
_symmetry.space_group_name_H-M   'P 1'
#
loop_
_entity.id
_entity.type
_entity.pdbx_description
1 polymer ?
#
loop_
_entity_poly.entity_id
_entity_poly.type
_entity_poly.pdbx_seq_one_letter_code
_entity_poly.pdbx_strand_id
1 'polypeptide(L)' 'MMKNFKPNRLVECEGQHFAYSEIVKITNDFASIIGRGGFGTVYLGTLTNETQVAVKLLNSWSGKAQKNLKMR' A
#
# COMPACT_ATOMS: atom_id res chain seq x y z
N MET A 1 13.96 32.37 -3.35
CA MET A 1 13.42 31.91 -2.05
C MET A 1 12.60 30.64 -2.30
N MET A 2 13.25 29.49 -2.31
CA MET A 2 12.60 28.19 -2.54
C MET A 2 11.76 27.83 -1.30
N LYS A 3 10.45 27.66 -1.46
CA LYS A 3 9.58 27.18 -0.36
C LYS A 3 9.50 25.64 -0.42
N ASN A 4 9.80 25.06 0.73
CA ASN A 4 10.14 23.66 0.96
C ASN A 4 9.08 22.66 0.49
N PHE A 5 9.54 21.68 -0.28
CA PHE A 5 8.82 20.45 -0.55
C PHE A 5 8.80 19.59 0.73
N LYS A 6 7.63 19.36 1.33
CA LYS A 6 7.41 18.41 2.42
C LYS A 6 6.61 17.23 1.85
N PRO A 7 7.25 16.09 1.53
CA PRO A 7 6.55 14.93 1.00
C PRO A 7 6.05 14.10 2.19
N ASN A 8 4.90 14.45 2.76
CA ASN A 8 4.18 13.58 3.69
C ASN A 8 2.72 13.99 3.73
N ARG A 9 1.92 13.51 2.77
CA ARG A 9 0.47 13.52 2.88
C ARG A 9 0.03 12.12 3.33
N LEU A 10 -0.29 12.05 4.61
CA LEU A 10 -0.81 10.89 5.33
C LEU A 10 -2.10 10.40 4.65
N VAL A 11 -2.27 9.07 4.59
CA VAL A 11 -3.54 8.44 4.22
C VAL A 11 -4.00 7.62 5.42
N GLU A 12 -5.14 8.01 6.00
CA GLU A 12 -5.68 7.52 7.28
C GLU A 12 -6.38 6.14 7.19
N CYS A 13 -5.93 5.19 8.02
CA CYS A 13 -6.64 4.59 9.18
C CYS A 13 -5.54 4.44 10.26
N GLU A 14 -5.80 4.81 11.52
CA GLU A 14 -4.76 5.02 12.54
C GLU A 14 -3.75 3.87 12.67
N GLY A 15 -2.47 4.19 12.44
CA GLY A 15 -1.45 3.80 13.42
C GLY A 15 -0.31 2.88 12.99
N GLN A 16 -0.20 2.41 11.74
CA GLN A 16 0.92 1.54 11.35
C GLN A 16 1.48 1.85 9.96
N HIS A 17 2.75 2.26 9.94
CA HIS A 17 3.56 2.36 8.74
C HIS A 17 4.29 1.03 8.54
N PHE A 18 4.14 0.45 7.35
CA PHE A 18 4.89 -0.73 6.94
C PHE A 18 5.91 -0.33 5.90
N ALA A 19 7.13 -0.82 6.06
CA ALA A 19 8.12 -0.75 5.01
C ALA A 19 7.65 -1.56 3.79
N TYR A 20 8.09 -1.18 2.59
CA TYR A 20 7.77 -1.92 1.38
C TYR A 20 8.19 -3.39 1.47
N SER A 21 9.33 -3.67 2.08
CA SER A 21 9.81 -5.04 2.32
C SER A 21 8.89 -5.86 3.23
N GLU A 22 8.21 -5.22 4.18
CA GLU A 22 7.22 -5.89 5.03
C GLU A 22 5.96 -6.20 4.22
N ILE A 23 5.50 -5.25 3.39
CA ILE A 23 4.36 -5.49 2.49
C ILE A 23 4.63 -6.66 1.55
N VAL A 24 5.83 -6.74 1.00
CA VAL A 24 6.26 -7.85 0.13
C VAL A 24 6.16 -9.18 0.86
N LYS A 25 6.64 -9.26 2.11
CA LYS A 25 6.53 -10.46 2.93
C LYS A 25 5.08 -10.81 3.27
N ILE A 26 4.30 -9.82 3.72
CA ILE A 26 2.89 -9.98 4.09
C ILE A 26 2.08 -10.53 2.91
N THR A 27 2.33 -10.02 1.70
CA THR A 27 1.61 -10.43 0.48
C THR A 27 2.20 -11.64 -0.23
N ASN A 28 3.25 -12.25 0.33
CA ASN A 28 4.03 -13.31 -0.31
C ASN A 28 4.42 -12.94 -1.76
N ASP A 29 5.16 -11.84 -1.92
CA ASP A 29 5.52 -11.27 -3.22
C ASP A 29 4.31 -10.96 -4.12
N PHE A 30 3.22 -10.46 -3.54
CA PHE A 30 1.98 -10.13 -4.25
C PHE A 30 1.34 -11.34 -4.98
N ALA A 31 1.53 -12.56 -4.46
CA ALA A 31 1.13 -13.79 -5.15
C ALA A 31 -0.39 -13.97 -5.31
N SER A 32 -1.20 -13.49 -4.35
CA SER A 32 -2.64 -13.74 -4.33
C SER A 32 -3.44 -12.46 -4.49
N ILE A 33 -4.20 -12.36 -5.59
CA ILE A 33 -5.10 -11.24 -5.88
C ILE A 33 -6.51 -11.61 -5.46
N ILE A 34 -7.11 -10.77 -4.62
CA ILE A 34 -8.49 -10.94 -4.14
C ILE A 34 -9.45 -9.91 -4.73
N GLY A 35 -8.93 -8.90 -5.47
CA GLY A 35 -9.79 -7.94 -6.16
C GLY A 35 -9.03 -7.06 -7.15
N ARG A 36 -9.73 -6.61 -8.20
CA ARG A 36 -9.24 -5.64 -9.20
C ARG A 36 -10.34 -4.63 -9.49
N GLY A 37 -9.98 -3.37 -9.66
CA GLY A 37 -10.93 -2.33 -10.07
C GLY A 37 -10.26 -1.00 -10.41
N GLY A 38 -11.05 0.04 -10.67
CA GLY A 38 -10.53 1.36 -11.09
C GLY A 38 -9.59 2.05 -10.10
N PHE A 39 -9.55 1.57 -8.85
CA PHE A 39 -8.69 2.11 -7.79
C PHE A 39 -7.43 1.26 -7.54
N GLY A 40 -7.17 0.26 -8.37
CA GLY A 40 -5.99 -0.61 -8.28
C GLY A 40 -6.29 -2.07 -7.98
N THR A 41 -5.24 -2.79 -7.60
CA THR A 41 -5.29 -4.24 -7.32
C THR A 41 -5.21 -4.48 -5.82
N VAL A 42 -6.03 -5.40 -5.32
CA VAL A 42 -6.06 -5.82 -3.91
C VAL A 42 -5.48 -7.22 -3.81
N TYR A 43 -4.47 -7.36 -2.95
CA TYR A 43 -3.78 -8.61 -2.67
C TYR A 43 -4.16 -9.13 -1.29
N LEU A 44 -4.22 -10.46 -1.14
CA LEU A 44 -4.29 -11.09 0.17
C LEU A 44 -2.91 -11.00 0.83
N GLY A 45 -2.90 -10.63 2.09
CA GLY A 45 -1.72 -10.71 2.93
C GLY A 45 -1.99 -11.43 4.24
N THR A 46 -0.93 -11.94 4.86
CA THR A 46 -0.98 -12.58 6.17
C THR A 46 0.08 -11.92 7.07
N LEU A 47 -0.37 -11.37 8.19
CA LEU A 47 0.50 -10.81 9.21
C LEU A 47 1.18 -11.93 10.04
N THR A 48 2.21 -11.58 10.82
CA THR A 48 2.95 -12.52 11.67
C THR A 48 2.09 -13.20 12.74
N ASN A 49 0.97 -12.58 13.11
CA ASN A 49 -0.03 -13.13 14.04
C ASN A 49 -1.14 -13.92 13.32
N GLU A 50 -0.88 -14.41 12.10
CA GLU A 50 -1.80 -15.17 11.24
C GLU A 50 -3.07 -14.40 10.81
N THR A 51 -3.14 -13.10 11.10
CA THR A 51 -4.27 -12.27 10.68
C THR A 51 -4.22 -12.02 9.18
N GLN A 52 -5.31 -12.35 8.49
CA GLN A 52 -5.47 -12.05 7.08
C GLN A 52 -5.84 -10.58 6.87
N VAL A 53 -5.19 -9.93 5.91
CA VAL A 53 -5.36 -8.51 5.58
C VAL A 53 -5.50 -8.30 4.09
N ALA A 54 -6.12 -7.18 3.70
CA ALA A 54 -6.24 -6.78 2.31
C ALA A 54 -5.24 -5.66 1.98
N VAL A 55 -4.29 -5.94 1.09
CA VAL A 55 -3.28 -4.97 0.65
C VAL A 55 -3.67 -4.37 -0.70
N LYS A 56 -4.09 -3.12 -0.70
CA LYS A 56 -4.47 -2.40 -1.93
C LYS A 56 -3.30 -1.61 -2.49
N LEU A 57 -2.87 -1.97 -3.69
CA LEU A 57 -1.92 -1.20 -4.49
C LEU A 57 -2.67 -0.16 -5.32
N LEU A 58 -2.50 1.12 -4.97
CA LEU A 58 -3.13 2.24 -5.67
C LEU A 58 -2.29 2.60 -6.91
N ASN A 59 -2.92 2.61 -8.08
CA ASN A 59 -2.29 3.16 -9.28
C ASN A 59 -2.27 4.69 -9.20
N SER A 60 -1.09 5.31 -9.27
CA SER A 60 -0.97 6.76 -9.37
C SER A 60 -1.31 7.23 -10.79
N TRP A 61 -2.52 7.77 -10.99
CA TRP A 61 -2.87 8.49 -12.22
C TRP A 61 -2.43 9.96 -12.09
N SER A 62 -1.15 10.25 -12.31
CA SER A 62 -0.67 11.65 -12.41
C SER A 62 0.78 11.77 -12.88
N GLY A 63 1.18 11.12 -13.98
CA GLY A 63 2.47 11.38 -14.67
C GLY A 63 3.77 11.22 -13.84
N LYS A 64 3.66 10.83 -12.57
CA LYS A 64 4.72 10.55 -11.61
C LYS A 64 4.31 9.28 -10.89
N ALA A 65 5.05 8.20 -11.13
CA ALA A 65 4.75 6.89 -10.56
C ALA A 65 5.04 6.87 -9.06
N GLN A 66 4.08 7.28 -8.23
CA GLN A 66 4.13 7.11 -6.78
C GLN A 66 3.24 5.92 -6.40
N LYS A 67 3.85 4.75 -6.21
CA LYS A 67 3.15 3.55 -5.75
C LYS A 67 2.77 3.74 -4.29
N ASN A 68 1.47 3.87 -4.02
CA ASN A 68 0.95 3.98 -2.67
C ASN A 68 0.23 2.68 -2.30
N LEU A 69 0.48 2.17 -1.09
CA LEU A 69 -0.10 0.94 -0.56
C LEU A 69 -0.98 1.30 0.63
N LYS A 70 -2.20 0.75 0.66
CA LYS A 70 -3.09 0.86 1.82
C LYS A 70 -3.50 -0.53 2.27
N MET A 71 -3.28 -0.83 3.55
CA MET A 71 -3.78 -2.05 4.18
C MET A 71 -5.05 -1.75 4.97
N ARG A 72 -5.99 -2.68 4.94
CA ARG A 72 -7.26 -2.64 5.66
C ARG A 72 -7.54 -4.00 6.27
#